data_AF-A0A3N7AB79-F1
#
_entry.id   AF-A0A3N7AB79-F1
#
_cell.length_a   1.000
_cell.length_b   1.000
_cell.length_c   1.000
_cell.angle_alpha   90.00
_cell.angle_beta   90.00
_cell.angle_gamma   90.00
#
_symmetry.space_group_name_H-M   'P 1'
#
loop_
_entity.id
_entity.type
_entity.pdbx_description
1 polymer ?
#
loop_
_entity_poly.entity_id
_entity_poly.type
_entity_poly.pdbx_seq_one_letter_code
_entity_poly.pdbx_strand_id
1 'polypeptide(L)'
;MYFFNTFEIKNVKDTFLLVSHFYCYSMIKNFSILWIFYKKIVLPALLFSLLISFLLPFGFETFGLSFLLILPVLHYFIYELRFKNEYYFYANLGLSRIFLWSGTLLLSLIVKFITLFL
;
A
#
# COMPACT_ATOMS: atom_id res chain seq x y z
N MET A 1 -19.58 18.28 -15.61
CA MET A 1 -19.77 19.71 -15.98
C MET A 1 -19.82 20.45 -14.65
N TYR A 2 -18.77 21.08 -14.11
CA TYR A 2 -17.82 22.11 -14.57
C TYR A 2 -16.39 21.74 -14.09
N PHE A 3 -15.23 22.17 -14.59
CA PHE A 3 -14.80 23.50 -15.01
C PHE A 3 -13.50 23.34 -15.84
N PHE A 4 -13.59 23.08 -17.15
CA PHE A 4 -12.45 23.32 -18.05
C PHE A 4 -12.61 24.76 -18.54
N ASN A 5 -12.19 25.72 -17.71
CA ASN A 5 -11.91 27.04 -18.23
C ASN A 5 -10.78 26.87 -19.26
N THR A 6 -10.99 27.40 -20.46
CA THR A 6 -10.02 27.48 -21.54
C THR A 6 -8.76 28.17 -21.03
N PHE A 7 -7.78 27.40 -20.54
CA PHE A 7 -6.42 27.88 -20.34
C PHE A 7 -5.85 28.19 -21.73
N GLU A 8 -5.84 29.46 -22.12
CA GLU A 8 -5.06 29.94 -23.24
C GLU A 8 -3.58 29.66 -22.93
N ILE A 9 -3.01 28.66 -23.59
CA ILE A 9 -1.58 28.35 -23.49
C ILE A 9 -0.84 29.49 -24.22
N LYS A 10 -0.42 30.51 -23.46
CA LYS A 10 0.33 31.65 -24.01
C LYS A 10 1.82 31.40 -24.05
N ASN A 11 2.34 30.49 -23.22
CA ASN A 11 3.78 30.27 -23.11
C ASN A 11 4.14 28.85 -22.65
N VAL A 12 5.38 28.42 -22.94
CA VAL A 12 5.91 27.08 -22.55
C VAL A 12 5.89 26.87 -21.03
N LYS A 13 5.99 27.96 -20.25
CA LYS A 13 5.89 27.93 -18.79
C LYS A 13 4.51 27.51 -18.30
N ASP A 14 3.44 27.89 -19.00
CA ASP A 14 2.06 27.56 -18.60
C ASP A 14 1.79 26.07 -18.81
N THR A 15 2.38 25.49 -19.86
CA THR A 15 2.35 24.05 -20.12
C THR A 15 3.07 23.28 -19.02
N PHE A 16 4.23 23.76 -18.55
CA PHE A 16 4.98 23.13 -17.46
C PHE A 16 4.21 23.18 -16.13
N LEU A 17 3.52 24.29 -15.85
CA LEU A 17 2.73 24.48 -14.64
C LEU A 17 1.46 23.61 -14.62
N LEU A 18 0.79 23.45 -15.77
CA LEU A 18 -0.33 22.52 -15.92
C LEU A 18 0.10 21.06 -15.76
N VAL A 19 1.24 20.69 -16.35
CA VAL A 19 1.79 19.33 -16.22
C VAL A 19 2.14 19.05 -14.76
N SER A 20 2.85 19.96 -14.07
CA SER A 20 3.20 19.75 -12.66
C SER A 20 1.98 19.64 -11.74
N HIS A 21 0.94 20.45 -11.98
CA HIS A 21 -0.31 20.39 -11.21
C HIS A 21 -1.07 19.07 -11.46
N PHE A 22 -1.09 18.59 -12.70
CA PHE A 22 -1.68 17.30 -13.07
C PHE A 22 -0.92 16.13 -12.44
N TYR A 23 0.41 16.16 -12.45
CA TYR A 23 1.25 15.15 -11.79
C TYR A 23 1.07 15.17 -10.27
N CYS A 24 1.02 16.35 -9.64
CA CYS A 24 0.78 16.47 -8.19
C CYS A 24 -0.57 15.88 -7.78
N TYR A 25 -1.64 16.19 -8.53
CA TYR A 25 -2.96 15.62 -8.31
C TYR A 25 -2.98 14.10 -8.49
N SER A 26 -2.31 13.58 -9.53
CA SER A 26 -2.16 12.15 -9.78
C SER A 26 -1.43 11.43 -8.63
N MET A 27 -0.35 12.03 -8.11
CA MET A 27 0.44 11.49 -7.00
C MET A 27 -0.35 11.37 -5.70
N ILE A 28 -1.17 12.38 -5.36
CA ILE A 28 -2.01 12.37 -4.14
C ILE A 28 -3.07 11.27 -4.22
N LYS A 29 -3.66 11.06 -5.42
CA LYS A 29 -4.65 10.01 -5.66
C LYS A 29 -4.04 8.63 -5.48
N ASN A 30 -2.83 8.41 -6.00
CA ASN A 30 -2.11 7.13 -5.88
C ASN A 30 -1.79 6.79 -4.42
N PHE A 31 -1.42 7.77 -3.60
CA PHE A 31 -1.17 7.54 -2.18
C PHE A 31 -2.43 7.11 -1.41
N SER A 32 -3.56 7.75 -1.67
CA SER A 32 -4.85 7.38 -1.05
C SER A 32 -5.28 5.96 -1.42
N ILE A 33 -5.04 5.56 -2.67
CA ILE A 33 -5.35 4.21 -3.17
C ILE A 33 -4.44 3.16 -2.49
N LEU A 34 -3.14 3.44 -2.37
CA LEU A 34 -2.21 2.58 -1.64
C LEU A 34 -2.60 2.44 -0.17
N TRP A 35 -3.05 3.52 0.47
CA TRP A 35 -3.51 3.48 1.85
C TRP A 35 -4.70 2.52 2.04
N ILE A 36 -5.68 2.55 1.14
CA ILE A 36 -6.83 1.64 1.16
C ILE A 36 -6.38 0.18 0.99
N PHE A 37 -5.42 -0.06 0.09
CA PHE A 37 -4.84 -1.38 -0.13
C PHE A 37 -4.20 -1.92 1.15
N TYR A 38 -3.28 -1.17 1.76
CA TYR A 38 -2.58 -1.62 2.97
C TYR A 38 -3.51 -1.77 4.18
N LYS A 39 -4.49 -0.88 4.35
CA LYS A 39 -5.46 -0.99 5.45
C LYS A 39 -6.21 -2.33 5.45
N LYS A 40 -6.54 -2.85 4.26
CA LYS A 40 -7.28 -4.12 4.10
C LYS A 40 -6.43 -5.35 4.46
N ILE A 41 -5.11 -5.30 4.26
CA ILE A 41 -4.18 -6.41 4.61
C ILE A 41 -3.67 -6.29 6.04
N VAL A 42 -3.28 -5.10 6.48
CA VAL A 42 -2.61 -4.88 7.76
C VAL A 42 -3.54 -5.19 8.93
N LEU A 43 -4.83 -4.87 8.82
CA LEU A 43 -5.82 -5.16 9.86
C LEU A 43 -5.91 -6.67 10.19
N PRO A 44 -6.18 -7.57 9.21
CA PRO A 44 -6.18 -9.00 9.50
C PRO A 44 -4.78 -9.50 9.87
N ALA A 45 -3.70 -8.97 9.30
CA ALA A 45 -2.34 -9.39 9.66
C ALA A 45 -1.99 -9.10 11.12
N LEU A 46 -2.39 -7.95 11.64
CA LEU A 46 -2.25 -7.60 13.05
C LEU A 46 -3.06 -8.54 13.95
N LEU A 47 -4.31 -8.83 13.58
CA LEU A 47 -5.15 -9.75 14.36
C LEU A 47 -4.55 -11.16 14.42
N PHE A 48 -4.16 -11.73 13.28
CA PHE A 48 -3.58 -13.07 13.22
C PHE A 48 -2.21 -13.13 13.93
N SER A 49 -1.36 -12.13 13.76
CA SER A 49 -0.04 -12.11 14.42
C SER A 49 -0.16 -11.98 15.94
N LEU A 50 -1.08 -11.14 16.42
CA LEU A 50 -1.37 -11.01 17.84
C LEU A 50 -1.93 -12.33 18.40
N LEU A 51 -2.85 -12.98 17.68
CA LEU A 51 -3.42 -14.26 18.08
C LEU A 51 -2.34 -15.35 18.17
N ILE A 52 -1.45 -15.47 17.18
CA ILE A 52 -0.31 -16.40 17.23
C ILE A 52 0.63 -16.09 18.40
N SER A 53 0.86 -14.81 18.68
CA SER A 53 1.73 -14.38 19.79
C SER A 53 1.14 -14.73 21.16
N PHE A 54 -0.18 -14.84 21.28
CA PHE A 54 -0.86 -15.32 22.48
C PHE A 54 -0.78 -16.85 22.63
N LEU A 55 -0.72 -17.61 21.52
CA LEU A 55 -0.55 -19.07 21.57
C LEU A 55 0.89 -19.50 21.86
N LEU A 56 1.87 -18.69 21.44
CA LEU A 56 3.29 -18.87 21.69
C LEU A 56 3.72 -18.15 22.99
N PRO A 57 4.97 -18.33 23.46
CA PRO A 57 5.50 -17.48 24.51
C PRO A 57 5.36 -16.00 24.09
N PHE A 58 4.55 -15.25 24.85
CA PHE A 58 4.23 -13.87 24.51
C PHE A 58 5.50 -13.01 24.60
N GLY A 59 5.89 -12.43 23.47
CA GLY A 59 7.06 -11.55 23.36
C GLY A 59 6.98 -10.67 22.12
N PHE A 60 7.63 -9.50 22.19
CA PHE A 60 7.68 -8.58 21.06
C PHE A 60 8.38 -9.21 19.85
N GLU A 61 9.40 -10.04 20.09
CA GLU A 61 10.10 -10.76 19.03
C GLU A 61 9.22 -11.77 18.28
N THR A 62 8.38 -12.51 19.01
CA THR A 62 7.47 -13.53 18.44
C THR A 62 6.35 -12.85 17.66
N PHE A 63 5.83 -11.72 18.14
CA PHE A 63 4.90 -10.87 17.39
C PHE A 63 5.49 -10.35 16.09
N GLY A 64 6.71 -9.79 16.14
CA GLY A 64 7.41 -9.30 14.96
C GLY A 64 7.63 -10.39 13.90
N LEU A 65 8.05 -11.59 14.32
CA LEU A 65 8.23 -12.73 13.41
C LEU A 65 6.90 -13.20 12.81
N SER A 66 5.86 -13.29 13.65
CA SER A 66 4.54 -13.71 13.21
C SER A 66 3.96 -12.73 12.20
N PHE A 67 4.09 -11.43 12.45
CA PHE A 67 3.66 -10.39 11.51
C PHE A 67 4.43 -10.44 10.19
N LEU A 68 5.76 -10.67 10.26
CA LEU A 68 6.62 -10.79 9.08
C LEU A 68 6.15 -11.90 8.13
N LEU A 69 5.73 -13.05 8.67
CA LEU A 69 5.29 -14.19 7.87
C LEU A 69 3.82 -14.07 7.44
N ILE A 70 2.95 -13.58 8.32
CA ILE A 70 1.51 -13.51 8.06
C ILE A 70 1.17 -12.45 7.01
N LEU A 71 1.85 -11.29 7.03
CA LEU A 71 1.54 -10.20 6.12
C LEU A 71 1.67 -10.59 4.63
N PRO A 72 2.78 -11.19 4.15
CA PRO A 72 2.89 -11.65 2.76
C PRO A 72 1.93 -12.80 2.44
N VAL A 73 1.66 -13.70 3.40
CA VAL A 73 0.67 -14.79 3.23
C VAL A 73 -0.74 -14.21 3.01
N LEU A 74 -1.14 -13.21 3.80
CA LEU A 74 -2.42 -12.53 3.63
C LEU A 74 -2.49 -11.69 2.37
N HIS A 75 -1.38 -11.06 1.95
CA HIS A 75 -1.33 -10.38 0.65
C HIS A 75 -1.67 -11.36 -0.47
N TYR A 76 -0.99 -12.50 -0.50
CA TYR A 76 -1.25 -13.56 -1.48
C TYR A 76 -2.70 -14.04 -1.40
N PHE A 77 -3.19 -14.37 -0.20
CA PHE A 77 -4.54 -14.90 -0.02
C PHE A 77 -5.64 -13.91 -0.42
N ILE A 78 -5.52 -12.64 -0.03
CA ILE A 78 -6.55 -11.62 -0.30
C ILE A 78 -6.52 -11.24 -1.77
N TYR A 79 -5.35 -10.94 -2.34
CA TYR A 79 -5.27 -10.33 -3.66
C TYR A 79 -5.06 -11.32 -4.81
N GLU A 80 -4.36 -12.43 -4.58
CA GLU A 80 -4.17 -13.44 -5.63
C GLU A 80 -5.27 -14.49 -5.65
N LEU A 81 -5.87 -14.85 -4.51
CA LEU A 81 -6.93 -15.87 -4.46
C LEU A 81 -8.33 -15.25 -4.42
N ARG A 82 -8.61 -14.39 -3.44
CA ARG A 82 -9.99 -13.93 -3.18
C ARG A 82 -10.44 -12.78 -4.08
N PHE A 83 -9.62 -11.74 -4.24
CA PHE A 83 -9.99 -10.49 -4.92
C PHE A 83 -9.10 -10.19 -6.14
N LYS A 84 -8.97 -11.15 -7.06
CA LYS A 84 -8.18 -10.99 -8.30
C LYS A 84 -8.55 -9.73 -9.08
N ASN A 85 -9.83 -9.39 -9.15
CA ASN A 85 -10.33 -8.23 -9.89
C ASN A 85 -9.84 -6.89 -9.30
N GLU A 86 -9.73 -6.80 -7.97
CA GLU A 86 -9.17 -5.61 -7.33
C GLU A 86 -7.68 -5.46 -7.67
N TYR A 87 -6.95 -6.56 -7.77
CA TYR A 87 -5.54 -6.54 -8.16
C TYR A 87 -5.32 -6.00 -9.58
N TYR A 88 -6.20 -6.39 -10.52
CA TYR A 88 -6.20 -5.82 -11.88
C TYR A 88 -6.57 -4.33 -11.89
N PHE A 89 -7.44 -3.89 -10.99
CA PHE A 89 -7.77 -2.46 -10.84
C PHE A 89 -6.53 -1.64 -10.44
N TYR A 90 -5.74 -2.10 -9.46
CA TYR A 90 -4.49 -1.40 -9.09
C TYR A 90 -3.46 -1.42 -10.23
N ALA A 91 -3.39 -2.52 -10.99
CA ALA A 91 -2.52 -2.59 -12.17
C ALA A 91 -2.91 -1.58 -13.26
N ASN A 92 -4.21 -1.39 -13.52
CA ASN A 92 -4.72 -0.41 -14.47
C ASN A 92 -4.49 1.04 -14.03
N LEU A 93 -4.28 1.27 -12.74
CA LEU A 93 -3.94 2.58 -12.16
C LEU A 93 -2.43 2.88 -12.23
N GLY A 94 -1.61 1.98 -12.76
CA GLY A 94 -0.16 2.15 -12.88
C GLY A 94 0.64 1.61 -11.68
N LEU A 95 0.00 0.97 -10.71
CA LEU A 95 0.69 0.30 -9.60
C LEU A 95 1.04 -1.13 -10.02
N SER A 96 2.33 -1.40 -10.18
CA SER A 96 2.79 -2.73 -10.55
C SER A 96 2.65 -3.73 -9.41
N ARG A 97 2.47 -5.01 -9.75
CA ARG A 97 2.39 -6.10 -8.77
C ARG A 97 3.65 -6.17 -7.89
N ILE A 98 4.81 -6.04 -8.53
CA ILE A 98 6.12 -6.03 -7.85
C ILE A 98 6.18 -4.89 -6.84
N PHE A 99 5.69 -3.70 -7.19
CA PHE A 99 5.69 -2.55 -6.28
C PHE A 99 4.83 -2.79 -5.03
N LEU A 100 3.64 -3.40 -5.19
CA LEU A 100 2.78 -3.76 -4.06
C LEU A 100 3.42 -4.84 -3.18
N TRP A 101 4.04 -5.85 -3.80
CA TRP A 101 4.77 -6.90 -3.09
C TRP A 101 5.98 -6.34 -2.34
N SER A 102 6.80 -5.49 -2.97
CA SER A 102 7.97 -4.89 -2.34
C SER A 102 7.60 -4.03 -1.14
N GLY A 103 6.53 -3.24 -1.25
CA GLY A 103 6.06 -2.43 -0.12
C GLY A 103 5.50 -3.29 1.02
N THR A 104 4.87 -4.43 0.72
CA THR A 104 4.40 -5.39 1.73
C THR A 104 5.57 -6.03 2.47
N LEU A 105 6.59 -6.49 1.74
CA LEU A 105 7.81 -7.04 2.34
C LEU A 105 8.54 -6.00 3.18
N LEU A 106 8.69 -4.77 2.66
CA LEU A 106 9.33 -3.67 3.37
C LEU A 106 8.57 -3.29 4.65
N LEU A 107 7.24 -3.21 4.60
CA LEU A 107 6.41 -2.96 5.80
C LEU A 107 6.58 -4.07 6.84
N SER A 108 6.59 -5.33 6.41
CA SER A 108 6.77 -6.49 7.28
C SER A 108 8.14 -6.47 7.98
N LEU A 109 9.20 -6.07 7.25
CA LEU A 109 10.55 -5.92 7.78
C LEU A 109 10.63 -4.76 8.78
N ILE A 110 10.05 -3.60 8.46
CA ILE A 110 10.02 -2.44 9.37
C ILE A 110 9.39 -2.83 10.71
N VAL A 111 8.25 -3.51 10.69
CA VAL A 111 7.61 -3.97 11.93
C VAL A 111 8.49 -4.95 12.69
N LYS A 112 9.16 -5.90 12.00
CA LYS A 112 10.10 -6.81 12.63
C LYS A 112 11.30 -6.08 13.25
N PHE A 113 11.82 -5.05 12.59
CA PHE A 113 12.90 -4.24 13.15
C PHE A 113 12.44 -3.44 14.38
N ILE A 114 11.29 -2.77 14.32
CA ILE A 114 10.75 -2.01 15.45
C ILE A 114 10.55 -2.91 16.67
N THR A 115 9.98 -4.10 16.47
CA THR A 115 9.72 -5.07 17.54
C THR A 115 10.97 -5.74 18.09
N LEU A 116 12.10 -5.67 17.38
CA LEU A 116 13.39 -6.14 17.87
C LEU A 116 14.07 -5.11 18.79
N PHE A 117 13.69 -3.83 18.69
CA PHE A 117 14.20 -2.75 19.55
C PHE A 117 13.29 -2.44 20.75
N LEU A 118 12.12 -3.10 20.86
CA LEU A 118 11.18 -3.00 21.98
C LEU A 118 11.44 -4.08 23.03
#